data_AF-A0A9W6S204-F1
#
_entry.id   AF-A0A9W6S204-F1
#
_cell.length_a   1.000
_cell.length_b   1.000
_cell.length_c   1.000
_cell.angle_alpha   90.00
_cell.angle_beta   90.00
_cell.angle_gamma   90.00
#
_symmetry.space_group_name_H-M   'P 1'
#
loop_
_entity.id
_entity.type
_entity.pdbx_description
1 polymer ?
#
loop_
_entity_poly.entity_id
_entity_poly.type
_entity_poly.pdbx_seq_one_letter_code
_entity_poly.pdbx_strand_id
1 'polypeptide(L)'
;MRVFVSVDMEGVSGLTDPDEMRAEGRGYERGCELMTADANAAVAGAYEAGAVDVVVTDAHGSTKNIRADLIDERCTLIRGPYRPLRMGQGIGPSHDAAMFVGYHARAGVPHGVLNHTWMGYEIQNLYLNGEVCGEIGLIAGLAGSMGVPVVLVTGDEAACAEARVLLGDVETVEVKKGIDRYSAEVLPPARAQSLIRAAAARALRDLDRFRPYVVEPPYTLGIDWASTSMAESCAMIPGVKRAGTRSVEFTSDDYGQIMSVLGILATIGGSVGCSGQQYG
;
A
#
# COMPACT_ATOMS: atom_id res chain seq x y z
N MET A 1 19.21 9.23 10.15
CA MET A 1 18.27 8.89 9.07
C MET A 1 16.88 8.68 9.67
N ARG A 2 15.85 9.32 9.12
CA ARG A 2 14.42 9.13 9.47
C ARG A 2 13.75 8.29 8.40
N VAL A 3 13.12 7.19 8.80
CA VAL A 3 12.57 6.19 7.87
C VAL A 3 11.08 6.05 8.07
N PHE A 4 10.33 6.15 6.97
CA PHE A 4 8.90 5.86 6.94
C PHE A 4 8.66 4.43 6.47
N VAL A 5 7.78 3.69 7.14
CA VAL A 5 7.43 2.32 6.78
C VAL A 5 5.91 2.22 6.63
N SER A 6 5.44 1.96 5.41
CA SER A 6 4.04 1.61 5.16
C SER A 6 3.89 0.10 5.12
N VAL A 7 2.97 -0.45 5.90
CA VAL A 7 2.80 -1.90 6.04
C VAL A 7 1.39 -2.30 5.62
N ASP A 8 1.31 -3.11 4.59
CA ASP A 8 0.08 -3.74 4.12
C ASP A 8 0.12 -5.26 4.40
N MET A 9 -0.99 -5.97 4.19
CA MET A 9 -1.17 -7.33 4.74
C MET A 9 -1.19 -8.43 3.67
N GLU A 10 -1.72 -8.15 2.48
CA GLU A 10 -1.88 -9.12 1.40
C GLU A 10 -0.57 -9.72 0.94
N GLY A 11 0.52 -8.95 0.96
CA GLY A 11 1.87 -9.35 0.57
C GLY A 11 2.72 -9.90 1.72
N VAL A 12 2.20 -9.96 2.95
CA VAL A 12 2.94 -10.48 4.11
C VAL A 12 3.33 -11.95 3.92
N SER A 13 4.46 -12.32 4.52
CA SER A 13 4.98 -13.68 4.47
C SER A 13 4.00 -14.71 5.04
N GLY A 14 3.86 -15.83 4.33
CA GLY A 14 3.01 -16.96 4.74
C GLY A 14 1.51 -16.80 4.49
N LEU A 15 1.00 -15.60 4.17
CA LEU A 15 -0.44 -15.40 3.97
C LEU A 15 -0.88 -15.57 2.52
N THR A 16 -2.02 -16.23 2.31
CA THR A 16 -2.66 -16.39 0.99
C THR A 16 -4.19 -16.33 1.04
N ASP A 17 -4.79 -16.51 2.22
CA ASP A 17 -6.24 -16.55 2.40
C ASP A 17 -6.76 -15.17 2.86
N PRO A 18 -7.76 -14.57 2.19
CA PRO A 18 -8.42 -13.35 2.65
C PRO A 18 -8.95 -13.40 4.09
N ASP A 19 -9.36 -14.57 4.58
CA ASP A 19 -9.85 -14.74 5.97
C ASP A 19 -8.74 -14.44 7.01
N GLU A 20 -7.47 -14.62 6.65
CA GLU A 20 -6.34 -14.33 7.53
C GLU A 20 -6.02 -12.83 7.63
N MET A 21 -6.70 -12.00 6.85
CA MET A 21 -6.43 -10.56 6.71
C MET A 21 -7.64 -9.69 7.06
N ARG A 22 -8.81 -10.29 7.15
CA ARG A 22 -10.05 -9.60 7.51
C ARG A 22 -10.36 -9.80 8.98
N ALA A 23 -10.66 -8.70 9.68
CA ALA A 23 -11.13 -8.76 11.06
C ALA A 23 -12.29 -9.76 11.19
N GLU A 24 -12.28 -10.54 12.27
CA GLU A 24 -13.24 -11.64 12.54
C GLU A 24 -13.08 -12.88 11.64
N GLY A 25 -12.19 -12.83 10.64
CA GLY A 25 -11.84 -13.98 9.80
C GLY A 25 -11.03 -15.03 10.56
N ARG A 26 -11.11 -16.27 10.08
CA ARG A 26 -10.37 -17.41 10.64
C ARG A 26 -8.88 -17.20 10.38
N GLY A 27 -8.09 -17.15 11.45
CA GLY A 27 -6.64 -16.97 11.34
C GLY A 27 -6.19 -15.51 11.32
N TYR A 28 -7.11 -14.54 11.37
CA TYR A 28 -6.79 -13.12 11.36
C TYR A 28 -5.78 -12.68 12.42
N GLU A 29 -5.91 -13.19 13.65
CA GLU A 29 -4.95 -12.90 14.72
C GLU A 29 -3.53 -13.35 14.37
N ARG A 30 -3.42 -14.54 13.76
CA ARG A 30 -2.13 -15.05 13.30
C ARG A 30 -1.59 -14.23 12.13
N GLY A 31 -2.44 -13.81 11.21
CA GLY A 31 -2.05 -12.91 10.13
C GLY A 31 -1.51 -11.58 10.67
N CYS A 32 -2.14 -11.01 11.68
CA CYS A 32 -1.68 -9.78 12.32
C CYS A 32 -0.32 -9.93 13.00
N GLU A 33 -0.06 -11.08 13.63
CA GLU A 33 1.26 -11.41 14.19
C GLU A 33 2.33 -11.50 13.09
N LEU A 34 2.01 -12.13 11.96
CA LEU A 34 2.92 -12.23 10.81
C LEU A 34 3.20 -10.86 10.18
N MET A 35 2.17 -10.03 10.01
CA MET A 35 2.29 -8.65 9.52
C MET A 35 3.17 -7.82 10.46
N THR A 36 2.97 -7.95 11.77
CA THR A 36 3.78 -7.26 12.77
C THR A 36 5.24 -7.75 12.75
N ALA A 37 5.47 -9.05 12.54
CA ALA A 37 6.81 -9.62 12.47
C ALA A 37 7.57 -9.18 11.20
N ASP A 38 6.91 -9.10 10.04
CA ASP A 38 7.50 -8.57 8.81
C ASP A 38 7.82 -7.07 8.94
N ALA A 39 6.94 -6.29 9.58
CA ALA A 39 7.20 -4.90 9.92
C ALA A 39 8.42 -4.76 10.85
N ASN A 40 8.49 -5.58 11.92
CA ASN A 40 9.63 -5.60 12.85
C ASN A 40 10.95 -5.96 12.15
N ALA A 41 10.92 -6.86 11.16
CA ALA A 41 12.10 -7.17 10.38
C ALA A 41 12.62 -5.94 9.62
N ALA A 42 11.73 -5.17 8.97
CA ALA A 42 12.11 -3.94 8.27
C ALA A 42 12.61 -2.87 9.26
N VAL A 43 11.93 -2.66 10.39
CA VAL A 43 12.34 -1.71 11.44
C VAL A 43 13.71 -2.07 12.01
N ALA A 44 13.97 -3.35 12.30
CA ALA A 44 15.27 -3.81 12.78
C ALA A 44 16.38 -3.54 11.77
N GLY A 45 16.13 -3.81 10.48
CA GLY A 45 17.06 -3.51 9.40
C GLY A 45 17.34 -2.01 9.27
N ALA A 46 16.33 -1.16 9.46
CA ALA A 46 16.50 0.29 9.47
C ALA A 46 17.42 0.76 10.60
N TYR A 47 17.20 0.29 11.82
CA TYR A 47 18.07 0.62 12.96
C TYR A 47 19.51 0.09 12.78
N GLU A 48 19.70 -1.06 12.15
CA GLU A 48 21.03 -1.58 11.78
C GLU A 48 21.77 -0.76 10.72
N ALA A 49 21.03 0.02 9.94
CA ALA A 49 21.58 0.99 9.00
C ALA A 49 21.78 2.38 9.63
N GLY A 50 21.50 2.56 10.92
CA GLY A 50 21.67 3.84 11.62
C GLY A 50 20.47 4.77 11.51
N ALA A 51 19.26 4.24 11.29
CA ALA A 51 18.05 5.01 11.53
C ALA A 51 18.00 5.50 12.99
N VAL A 52 17.54 6.73 13.18
CA VAL A 52 17.37 7.34 14.51
C VAL A 52 15.90 7.57 14.86
N ASP A 53 15.02 7.44 13.86
CA ASP A 53 13.59 7.61 13.96
C ASP A 53 12.93 6.75 12.88
N VAL A 54 11.98 5.92 13.28
CA VAL A 54 11.24 5.04 12.38
C VAL A 54 9.75 5.19 12.68
N VAL A 55 8.99 5.61 11.67
CA VAL A 55 7.54 5.73 11.75
C VAL A 55 6.94 4.59 10.94
N VAL A 56 6.09 3.79 11.57
CA VAL A 56 5.36 2.68 10.94
C VAL A 56 3.90 3.06 10.82
N THR A 57 3.31 2.96 9.64
CA THR A 57 1.87 3.10 9.44
C THR A 57 1.26 1.78 9.04
N ASP A 58 0.21 1.40 9.77
CA ASP A 58 -0.66 0.29 9.39
C ASP A 58 -1.54 0.74 8.22
N ALA A 59 -1.33 0.16 7.04
CA ALA A 59 -1.93 0.57 5.78
C ALA A 59 -3.06 -0.36 5.30
N HIS A 60 -3.32 -1.46 5.99
CA HIS A 60 -4.27 -2.48 5.55
C HIS A 60 -5.69 -2.25 6.10
N GLY A 61 -6.71 -2.33 5.25
CA GLY A 61 -8.13 -2.44 5.67
C GLY A 61 -8.55 -1.54 6.84
N SER A 62 -8.79 -2.14 8.01
CA SER A 62 -9.25 -1.43 9.22
C SER A 62 -8.18 -0.51 9.85
N THR A 63 -6.92 -0.64 9.43
CA THR A 63 -5.70 0.03 9.93
C THR A 63 -5.42 -0.21 11.42
N LYS A 64 -5.90 -1.35 11.95
CA LYS A 64 -5.78 -1.77 13.36
C LYS A 64 -5.19 -3.18 13.49
N ASN A 65 -4.41 -3.61 12.51
CA ASN A 65 -3.90 -4.95 12.31
C ASN A 65 -2.52 -5.15 12.97
N ILE A 66 -1.63 -4.15 12.92
CA ILE A 66 -0.35 -4.22 13.64
C ILE A 66 -0.60 -4.28 15.15
N ARG A 67 0.04 -5.25 15.81
CA ARG A 67 -0.05 -5.47 17.26
C ARG A 67 0.86 -4.50 17.99
N ALA A 68 0.26 -3.49 18.62
CA ALA A 68 1.00 -2.41 19.30
C ALA A 68 1.83 -2.89 20.50
N ASP A 69 1.52 -4.06 21.06
CA ASP A 69 2.26 -4.74 22.12
C ASP A 69 3.39 -5.64 21.60
N LEU A 70 3.45 -5.90 20.29
CA LEU A 70 4.47 -6.75 19.65
C LEU A 70 5.37 -5.99 18.66
N ILE A 71 4.94 -4.83 18.17
CA ILE A 71 5.76 -3.98 17.29
C ILE A 71 7.00 -3.50 18.05
N ASP A 72 8.11 -3.34 17.33
CA ASP A 72 9.39 -2.89 17.84
C ASP A 72 9.24 -1.57 18.61
N GLU A 73 9.59 -1.60 19.91
CA GLU A 73 9.41 -0.49 20.84
C GLU A 73 10.12 0.80 20.43
N ARG A 74 11.09 0.72 19.52
CA ARG A 74 11.86 1.87 19.06
C ARG A 74 11.11 2.65 17.97
N CYS A 75 10.05 2.12 17.37
CA CYS A 75 9.30 2.84 16.34
C CYS A 75 8.09 3.60 16.91
N THR A 76 7.58 4.54 16.12
CA THR A 76 6.27 5.15 16.37
C THR A 76 5.23 4.50 15.44
N LEU A 77 4.17 3.92 16.02
CA LEU A 77 3.09 3.29 15.25
C LEU A 77 1.92 4.25 15.01
N ILE A 78 1.55 4.42 13.74
CA ILE A 78 0.34 5.10 13.28
C ILE A 78 -0.70 4.03 12.94
N ARG A 79 -1.80 4.01 13.71
CA ARG A 79 -2.90 3.06 13.57
C ARG A 79 -4.26 3.76 13.72
N GLY A 80 -5.28 3.23 13.06
CA GLY A 80 -6.65 3.73 13.09
C GLY A 80 -7.06 4.48 11.81
N PRO A 81 -8.36 4.42 11.45
CA PRO A 81 -8.86 4.88 10.15
C PRO A 81 -8.99 6.41 10.06
N TYR A 82 -9.48 6.90 8.91
CA TYR A 82 -9.82 8.31 8.64
C TYR A 82 -8.64 9.29 8.63
N ARG A 83 -7.44 8.77 8.43
CA ARG A 83 -6.21 9.55 8.27
C ARG A 83 -6.18 10.24 6.89
N PRO A 84 -5.88 11.55 6.78
CA PRO A 84 -5.91 12.28 5.50
C PRO A 84 -5.06 11.63 4.40
N LEU A 85 -3.86 11.15 4.75
CA LEU A 85 -2.92 10.54 3.79
C LEU A 85 -3.04 9.02 3.70
N ARG A 86 -4.02 8.41 4.39
CA ARG A 86 -4.38 6.99 4.26
C ARG A 86 -3.19 6.05 4.50
N MET A 87 -2.79 5.25 3.52
CA MET A 87 -1.63 4.35 3.60
C MET A 87 -0.31 5.11 3.75
N GLY A 88 -0.25 6.38 3.33
CA GLY A 88 0.92 7.24 3.47
C GLY A 88 0.95 8.09 4.76
N GLN A 89 0.04 7.87 5.71
CA GLN A 89 -0.02 8.73 6.90
C GLN A 89 1.27 8.67 7.72
N GLY A 90 1.87 9.83 7.95
CA GLY A 90 3.10 9.97 8.72
C GLY A 90 4.31 10.35 7.87
N ILE A 91 4.27 10.09 6.56
CA ILE A 91 5.32 10.55 5.66
C ILE A 91 5.33 12.08 5.55
N GLY A 92 6.51 12.65 5.37
CA GLY A 92 6.72 14.08 5.26
C GLY A 92 8.11 14.39 4.70
N PRO A 93 8.37 15.63 4.24
CA PRO A 93 9.65 16.02 3.61
C PRO A 93 10.89 15.87 4.50
N SER A 94 10.70 15.63 5.80
CA SER A 94 11.77 15.38 6.76
C SER A 94 12.26 13.93 6.80
N HIS A 95 11.64 13.02 6.04
CA HIS A 95 12.06 11.63 5.94
C HIS A 95 13.13 11.48 4.86
N ASP A 96 14.09 10.59 5.12
CA ASP A 96 15.18 10.32 4.19
C ASP A 96 14.84 9.15 3.25
N ALA A 97 13.94 8.25 3.68
CA ALA A 97 13.55 7.06 2.92
C ALA A 97 12.15 6.55 3.31
N ALA A 98 11.50 5.89 2.36
CA ALA A 98 10.29 5.11 2.57
C ALA A 98 10.54 3.62 2.27
N MET A 99 9.91 2.73 3.05
CA MET A 99 9.87 1.29 2.82
C MET A 99 8.42 0.81 2.80
N PHE A 100 8.07 -0.02 1.82
CA PHE A 100 6.75 -0.63 1.69
C PHE A 100 6.86 -2.12 2.02
N VAL A 101 6.13 -2.57 3.04
CA VAL A 101 6.24 -3.93 3.57
C VAL A 101 4.90 -4.63 3.40
N GLY A 102 4.92 -5.85 2.85
CA GLY A 102 3.71 -6.67 2.70
C GLY A 102 2.74 -6.14 1.64
N TYR A 103 3.23 -5.40 0.65
CA TYR A 103 2.42 -4.89 -0.47
C TYR A 103 2.10 -5.99 -1.49
N HIS A 104 1.02 -5.78 -2.25
CA HIS A 104 0.58 -6.69 -3.31
C HIS A 104 0.56 -6.00 -4.68
N ALA A 105 0.50 -6.81 -5.74
CA ALA A 105 0.32 -6.32 -7.09
C ALA A 105 -1.06 -5.68 -7.29
N ARG A 106 -1.13 -4.71 -8.20
CA ARG A 106 -2.39 -4.04 -8.54
C ARG A 106 -3.42 -4.98 -9.17
N ALA A 107 -4.68 -4.53 -9.20
CA ALA A 107 -5.77 -5.26 -9.85
C ALA A 107 -5.41 -5.69 -11.29
N GLY A 108 -5.71 -6.95 -11.62
CA GLY A 108 -5.54 -7.50 -12.97
C GLY A 108 -4.14 -8.01 -13.31
N VAL A 109 -3.15 -7.85 -12.43
CA VAL A 109 -1.80 -8.42 -12.65
C VAL A 109 -1.84 -9.95 -12.48
N PRO A 110 -1.46 -10.74 -13.51
CA PRO A 110 -1.44 -12.21 -13.40
C PRO A 110 -0.50 -12.69 -12.30
N HIS A 111 -0.88 -13.80 -11.65
CA HIS A 111 -0.12 -14.41 -10.55
C HIS A 111 0.11 -13.49 -9.34
N GLY A 112 -0.55 -12.33 -9.27
CA GLY A 112 -0.53 -11.47 -8.10
C GLY A 112 -1.40 -12.03 -6.98
N VAL A 113 -0.79 -12.42 -5.87
CA VAL A 113 -1.53 -12.93 -4.70
C VAL A 113 -2.39 -11.81 -4.13
N LEU A 114 -3.69 -12.05 -4.06
CA LEU A 114 -4.73 -11.13 -3.61
C LEU A 114 -4.76 -9.80 -4.36
N ASN A 115 -4.30 -9.82 -5.61
CA ASN A 115 -4.19 -8.62 -6.43
C ASN A 115 -5.51 -7.82 -6.48
N HIS A 116 -5.41 -6.54 -6.15
CA HIS A 116 -6.49 -5.57 -6.26
C HIS A 116 -5.89 -4.16 -6.20
N THR A 117 -6.74 -3.14 -6.25
CA THR A 117 -6.32 -1.77 -5.97
C THR A 117 -7.34 -1.12 -5.05
N TRP A 118 -6.92 -0.82 -3.84
CA TRP A 118 -7.63 -0.11 -2.78
C TRP A 118 -8.87 -0.83 -2.23
N MET A 119 -9.90 -0.99 -3.06
CA MET A 119 -11.16 -1.66 -2.72
C MET A 119 -11.48 -2.68 -3.79
N GLY A 120 -11.00 -3.92 -3.62
CA GLY A 120 -10.99 -4.92 -4.69
C GLY A 120 -12.36 -5.41 -5.21
N TYR A 121 -13.47 -5.05 -4.55
CA TYR A 121 -14.81 -5.31 -5.07
C TYR A 121 -15.38 -4.09 -5.81
N GLU A 122 -15.16 -2.89 -5.29
CA GLU A 122 -15.74 -1.64 -5.79
C GLU A 122 -14.91 -0.97 -6.87
N ILE A 123 -13.59 -1.11 -6.84
CA ILE A 123 -12.65 -0.46 -7.75
C ILE A 123 -12.08 -1.51 -8.71
N GLN A 124 -12.30 -1.27 -10.00
CA GLN A 124 -11.80 -2.11 -11.08
C GLN A 124 -10.40 -1.68 -11.50
N ASN A 125 -10.20 -0.37 -11.65
CA ASN A 125 -8.90 0.25 -11.92
C ASN A 125 -8.81 1.60 -11.23
N LEU A 126 -7.59 1.96 -10.83
CA LEU A 126 -7.23 3.32 -10.42
C LEU A 126 -6.21 3.85 -11.42
N TYR A 127 -6.27 5.13 -11.72
CA TYR A 127 -5.36 5.81 -12.63
C TYR A 127 -4.73 7.01 -11.95
N LEU A 128 -3.46 7.26 -12.26
CA LEU A 128 -2.75 8.48 -11.90
C LEU A 128 -2.18 9.08 -13.18
N ASN A 129 -2.60 10.30 -13.51
CA ASN A 129 -2.23 11.00 -14.75
C ASN A 129 -2.50 10.17 -16.02
N GLY A 130 -3.61 9.41 -16.02
CA GLY A 130 -4.03 8.58 -17.16
C GLY A 130 -3.40 7.19 -17.22
N GLU A 131 -2.39 6.91 -16.39
CA GLU A 131 -1.73 5.60 -16.33
C GLU A 131 -2.34 4.71 -15.25
N VAL A 132 -2.52 3.42 -15.54
CA VAL A 132 -3.05 2.45 -14.57
C VAL A 132 -2.09 2.36 -13.38
N CYS A 133 -2.61 2.57 -12.18
CA CYS A 133 -1.83 2.73 -10.96
C CYS A 133 -2.32 1.78 -9.87
N GLY A 134 -1.38 1.07 -9.24
CA GLY A 134 -1.61 0.31 -8.01
C GLY A 134 -1.33 1.13 -6.75
N GLU A 135 -1.47 0.50 -5.60
CA GLU A 135 -1.14 1.11 -4.31
C GLU A 135 0.34 1.43 -4.18
N ILE A 136 1.22 0.57 -4.70
CA ILE A 136 2.67 0.83 -4.78
C ILE A 136 2.92 2.16 -5.50
N GLY A 137 2.31 2.35 -6.67
CA GLY A 137 2.47 3.57 -7.47
C GLY A 137 1.89 4.81 -6.81
N LEU A 138 0.69 4.68 -6.25
CA LEU A 138 0.00 5.79 -5.62
C LEU A 138 0.75 6.32 -4.39
N ILE A 139 1.26 5.43 -3.54
CA ILE A 139 2.00 5.81 -2.33
C ILE A 139 3.43 6.21 -2.65
N ALA A 140 4.06 5.62 -3.68
CA ALA A 140 5.36 6.09 -4.18
C ALA A 140 5.26 7.52 -4.74
N GLY A 141 4.19 7.85 -5.46
CA GLY A 141 3.97 9.22 -5.96
C GLY A 141 3.76 10.22 -4.84
N LEU A 142 3.05 9.82 -3.76
CA LEU A 142 2.92 10.65 -2.56
C LEU A 142 4.29 10.90 -1.92
N ALA A 143 5.09 9.86 -1.73
CA ALA A 143 6.44 9.98 -1.18
C ALA A 143 7.34 10.87 -2.06
N GLY A 144 7.28 10.68 -3.38
CA GLY A 144 8.02 11.46 -4.35
C GLY A 144 7.64 12.93 -4.38
N SER A 145 6.35 13.27 -4.20
CA SER A 145 5.89 14.66 -4.06
C SER A 145 6.49 15.38 -2.85
N MET A 146 7.00 14.63 -1.88
CA MET A 146 7.70 15.12 -0.68
C MET A 146 9.23 14.97 -0.77
N GLY A 147 9.76 14.54 -1.92
CA GLY A 147 11.19 14.30 -2.14
C GLY A 147 11.73 13.03 -1.46
N VAL A 148 10.87 12.09 -1.06
CA VAL A 148 11.27 10.88 -0.32
C VAL A 148 11.36 9.70 -1.29
N PRO A 149 12.52 9.03 -1.43
CA PRO A 149 12.66 7.83 -2.24
C PRO A 149 12.06 6.60 -1.54
N VAL A 150 11.44 5.72 -2.32
CA VAL A 150 11.07 4.37 -1.87
C VAL A 150 12.26 3.46 -2.11
N VAL A 151 12.83 2.91 -1.04
CA VAL A 151 14.09 2.15 -1.10
C VAL A 151 13.88 0.64 -1.02
N LEU A 152 12.75 0.21 -0.47
CA LEU A 152 12.40 -1.21 -0.28
C LEU A 152 10.92 -1.42 -0.57
N VAL A 153 10.60 -2.48 -1.33
CA VAL A 153 9.24 -3.03 -1.45
C VAL A 153 9.27 -4.53 -1.18
N THR A 154 8.44 -5.02 -0.25
CA THR A 154 8.30 -6.46 0.04
C THR A 154 6.89 -6.91 -0.24
N GLY A 155 6.75 -8.13 -0.76
CA GLY A 155 5.47 -8.65 -1.23
C GLY A 155 5.65 -9.98 -1.96
N ASP A 156 4.71 -10.30 -2.85
CA ASP A 156 4.88 -11.42 -3.78
C ASP A 156 5.76 -11.04 -4.99
N GLU A 157 6.12 -12.04 -5.80
CA GLU A 157 6.92 -11.87 -7.03
C GLU A 157 6.31 -10.80 -7.96
N ALA A 158 4.98 -10.76 -8.09
CA ALA A 158 4.28 -9.80 -8.94
C ALA A 158 4.37 -8.36 -8.40
N ALA A 159 4.17 -8.14 -7.09
CA ALA A 159 4.36 -6.83 -6.46
C ALA A 159 5.80 -6.31 -6.62
N CYS A 160 6.78 -7.20 -6.45
CA CYS A 160 8.19 -6.85 -6.62
C CYS A 160 8.53 -6.51 -8.07
N ALA A 161 7.95 -7.24 -9.04
CA ALA A 161 8.09 -6.91 -10.45
C ALA A 161 7.47 -5.54 -10.79
N GLU A 162 6.26 -5.27 -10.30
CA GLU A 162 5.60 -3.97 -10.44
C GLU A 162 6.45 -2.84 -9.85
N ALA A 163 6.99 -3.04 -8.64
CA ALA A 163 7.86 -2.07 -7.98
C ALA A 163 9.13 -1.76 -8.79
N ARG A 164 9.81 -2.77 -9.35
CA ARG A 164 11.02 -2.55 -10.17
C ARG A 164 10.72 -1.80 -11.46
N VAL A 165 9.61 -2.11 -12.13
CA VAL A 165 9.19 -1.38 -13.34
C VAL A 165 8.94 0.09 -13.02
N LEU A 166 8.34 0.38 -11.87
CA LEU A 166 7.99 1.74 -11.46
C LEU A 166 9.18 2.54 -10.90
N LEU A 167 10.00 1.92 -10.06
CA LEU A 167 10.97 2.59 -9.20
C LEU A 167 12.45 2.34 -9.61
N GLY A 168 12.68 1.51 -10.63
CA GLY A 168 14.03 1.16 -11.10
C GLY A 168 14.77 0.26 -10.11
N ASP A 169 15.90 0.73 -9.59
CA ASP A 169 16.84 -0.02 -8.74
C ASP A 169 16.36 -0.24 -7.29
N VAL A 170 15.05 -0.20 -7.07
CA VAL A 170 14.43 -0.41 -5.76
C VAL A 170 14.81 -1.79 -5.21
N GLU A 171 15.15 -1.85 -3.92
CA GLU A 171 15.36 -3.14 -3.27
C GLU A 171 14.02 -3.85 -3.14
N THR A 172 13.99 -5.16 -3.41
CA THR A 172 12.76 -5.95 -3.33
C THR A 172 12.97 -7.24 -2.58
N VAL A 173 11.97 -7.67 -1.81
CA VAL A 173 11.97 -9.00 -1.19
C VAL A 173 10.68 -9.73 -1.55
N GLU A 174 10.83 -10.74 -2.41
CA GLU A 174 9.78 -11.65 -2.83
C GLU A 174 9.61 -12.73 -1.75
N VAL A 175 8.59 -12.57 -0.89
CA VAL A 175 8.35 -13.51 0.21
C VAL A 175 7.51 -14.71 -0.20
N LYS A 176 6.91 -14.64 -1.39
CA LYS A 176 6.13 -15.71 -2.00
C LYS A 176 6.06 -15.53 -3.52
N LYS A 177 5.88 -16.63 -4.22
CA LYS A 177 5.64 -16.66 -5.66
C LYS A 177 4.20 -17.09 -5.93
N GLY A 178 3.41 -16.21 -6.53
CA GLY A 178 2.03 -16.53 -6.83
C GLY A 178 1.90 -17.60 -7.90
N ILE A 179 0.99 -18.54 -7.66
CA ILE A 179 0.51 -19.50 -8.67
C ILE A 179 -0.75 -18.90 -9.31
N ASP A 180 -1.64 -18.37 -8.47
CA ASP A 180 -2.85 -17.62 -8.84
C ASP A 180 -3.19 -16.60 -7.72
N ARG A 181 -4.26 -15.83 -7.88
CA ARG A 181 -4.72 -14.82 -6.91
C ARG A 181 -4.84 -15.35 -5.47
N TYR A 182 -5.14 -16.62 -5.26
CA TYR A 182 -5.35 -17.19 -3.92
C TYR A 182 -4.39 -18.33 -3.56
N SER A 183 -3.31 -18.50 -4.32
CA SER A 183 -2.36 -19.60 -4.08
C SER A 183 -0.93 -19.21 -4.44
N ALA A 184 0.04 -19.68 -3.65
CA ALA A 184 1.43 -19.30 -3.81
C ALA A 184 2.39 -20.37 -3.26
N GLU A 185 3.60 -20.40 -3.80
CA GLU A 185 4.77 -20.97 -3.14
C GLU A 185 5.29 -19.95 -2.11
N VAL A 186 5.11 -20.24 -0.82
CA VAL A 186 5.44 -19.30 0.26
C VAL A 186 6.80 -19.61 0.89
N LEU A 187 7.61 -18.58 1.13
CA LEU A 187 8.77 -18.73 2.01
C LEU A 187 8.28 -18.89 3.46
N PRO A 188 8.93 -19.76 4.26
CA PRO A 188 8.67 -19.80 5.69
C PRO A 188 8.89 -18.41 6.32
N PRO A 189 7.98 -17.91 7.19
CA PRO A 189 8.03 -16.53 7.69
C PRO A 189 9.39 -16.11 8.29
N ALA A 190 10.02 -16.98 9.09
CA ALA A 190 11.33 -16.68 9.67
C ALA A 190 12.43 -16.42 8.62
N ARG A 191 12.37 -17.12 7.47
CA ARG A 191 13.27 -16.89 6.34
C ARG A 191 12.94 -15.57 5.64
N ALA A 192 11.66 -15.32 5.37
CA ALA A 192 11.20 -14.07 4.76
C ALA A 192 11.62 -12.85 5.59
N GLN A 193 11.39 -12.88 6.90
CA GLN A 193 11.76 -11.82 7.85
C GLN A 193 13.27 -11.59 7.89
N SER A 194 14.08 -12.66 7.86
CA SER A 194 15.54 -12.51 7.76
C SER A 194 15.97 -11.81 6.47
N LEU A 195 15.31 -12.10 5.34
CA LEU A 195 15.55 -11.43 4.07
C LEU A 195 15.11 -9.96 4.07
N ILE A 196 13.92 -9.67 4.62
CA ILE A 196 13.38 -8.31 4.78
C ILE A 196 14.35 -7.45 5.59
N ARG A 197 14.79 -7.93 6.75
CA ARG A 197 15.76 -7.23 7.62
C ARG A 197 17.06 -6.92 6.89
N ALA A 198 17.63 -7.92 6.21
CA ALA A 198 18.87 -7.75 5.47
C ALA A 198 18.71 -6.77 4.29
N ALA A 199 17.58 -6.81 3.59
CA ALA A 199 17.27 -5.92 2.48
C ALA A 199 17.07 -4.48 2.93
N ALA A 200 16.30 -4.24 4.01
CA ALA A 200 16.14 -2.93 4.61
C ALA A 200 17.49 -2.31 5.00
N ALA A 201 18.35 -3.09 5.69
CA ALA A 201 19.68 -2.62 6.08
C ALA A 201 20.58 -2.30 4.88
N ARG A 202 20.55 -3.12 3.82
CA ARG A 202 21.31 -2.87 2.58
C ARG A 202 20.83 -1.61 1.87
N ALA A 203 19.52 -1.51 1.62
CA ALA A 203 18.94 -0.40 0.89
C ALA A 203 19.24 0.94 1.57
N LEU A 204 19.11 0.99 2.90
CA LEU A 204 19.36 2.21 3.66
C LEU A 204 20.85 2.58 3.80
N ARG A 205 21.76 1.60 3.73
CA ARG A 205 23.22 1.88 3.66
C ARG A 205 23.65 2.42 2.30
N ASP A 206 22.89 2.15 1.25
CA ASP A 206 23.14 2.61 -0.12
C ASP A 206 22.07 3.64 -0.56
N LEU A 207 21.62 4.47 0.38
CA LEU A 207 20.49 5.40 0.18
C LEU A 207 20.68 6.32 -1.03
N ASP A 208 21.92 6.75 -1.29
CA ASP A 208 22.28 7.65 -2.39
C ASP A 208 22.04 7.07 -3.78
N ARG A 209 21.77 5.76 -3.90
CA ARG A 209 21.39 5.11 -5.17
C ARG A 209 19.94 5.38 -5.56
N PHE A 210 19.06 5.60 -4.58
CA PHE A 210 17.63 5.68 -4.81
C PHE A 210 17.20 7.12 -5.15
N ARG A 211 16.18 7.25 -6.00
CA ARG A 211 15.62 8.56 -6.39
C ARG A 211 14.13 8.58 -6.10
N PRO A 212 13.57 9.72 -5.68
CA PRO A 212 12.13 9.86 -5.53
C PRO A 212 11.40 9.58 -6.84
N TYR A 213 10.26 8.88 -6.76
CA TYR A 213 9.39 8.66 -7.90
C TYR A 213 8.53 9.92 -8.12
N VAL A 214 8.96 10.77 -9.05
CA VAL A 214 8.30 12.06 -9.32
C VAL A 214 7.20 11.88 -10.35
N VAL A 215 5.99 12.26 -9.96
CA VAL A 215 4.85 12.46 -10.86
C VAL A 215 4.70 13.96 -11.04
N GLU A 216 4.54 14.43 -12.28
CA GLU A 216 4.42 15.86 -12.55
C GLU A 216 2.97 16.35 -12.26
N PRO A 217 2.79 17.50 -11.57
CA PRO A 217 1.50 18.15 -11.45
C PRO A 217 1.06 18.77 -12.79
N PRO A 218 -0.26 18.99 -13.01
CA PRO A 218 -1.35 18.64 -12.09
C PRO A 218 -1.56 17.14 -11.99
N TYR A 219 -1.93 16.67 -10.81
CA TYR A 219 -2.24 15.25 -10.56
C TYR A 219 -3.69 14.98 -10.90
N THR A 220 -3.96 13.98 -11.74
CA THR A 220 -5.31 13.51 -12.06
C THR A 220 -5.50 12.10 -11.52
N LEU A 221 -6.36 11.96 -10.52
CA LEU A 221 -6.86 10.67 -10.02
C LEU A 221 -8.05 10.24 -10.87
N GLY A 222 -7.94 9.08 -11.51
CA GLY A 222 -9.06 8.40 -12.17
C GLY A 222 -9.45 7.13 -11.41
N ILE A 223 -10.75 6.83 -11.35
CA ILE A 223 -11.25 5.57 -10.76
C ILE A 223 -12.31 4.98 -11.67
N ASP A 224 -12.10 3.73 -12.08
CA ASP A 224 -13.13 2.88 -12.68
C ASP A 224 -13.82 2.08 -11.58
N TRP A 225 -15.11 2.36 -11.37
CA TRP A 225 -15.93 1.65 -10.39
C TRP A 225 -16.54 0.37 -10.96
N ALA A 226 -16.95 -0.52 -10.08
CA ALA A 226 -17.67 -1.74 -10.42
C ALA A 226 -19.12 -1.48 -10.87
N SER A 227 -19.70 -0.32 -10.52
CA SER A 227 -21.07 0.03 -10.90
C SER A 227 -21.22 1.50 -11.30
N THR A 228 -22.23 1.78 -12.12
CA THR A 228 -22.61 3.15 -12.53
C THR A 228 -23.10 3.98 -11.33
N SER A 229 -23.77 3.37 -10.36
CA SER A 229 -24.29 4.05 -9.16
C SER A 229 -23.17 4.59 -8.27
N MET A 230 -22.05 3.87 -8.14
CA MET A 230 -20.87 4.36 -7.40
C MET A 230 -20.28 5.59 -8.09
N ALA A 231 -20.10 5.51 -9.42
CA ALA A 231 -19.58 6.62 -10.21
C ALA A 231 -20.50 7.85 -10.13
N GLU A 232 -21.81 7.67 -10.25
CA GLU A 232 -22.80 8.74 -10.13
C GLU A 232 -22.75 9.39 -8.75
N SER A 233 -22.69 8.57 -7.70
CA SER A 233 -22.65 9.07 -6.32
C SER A 233 -21.39 9.87 -6.03
N CYS A 234 -20.25 9.40 -6.54
CA CYS A 234 -18.96 10.07 -6.41
C CYS A 234 -18.91 11.39 -7.19
N ALA A 235 -19.51 11.45 -8.39
CA ALA A 235 -19.53 12.63 -9.24
C ALA A 235 -20.37 13.80 -8.68
N MET A 236 -21.16 13.57 -7.62
CA MET A 236 -21.87 14.64 -6.91
C MET A 236 -20.93 15.54 -6.07
N ILE A 237 -19.70 15.09 -5.81
CA ILE A 237 -18.72 15.90 -5.07
C ILE A 237 -18.19 17.03 -5.97
N PRO A 238 -18.20 18.29 -5.51
CA PRO A 238 -17.60 19.39 -6.26
C PRO A 238 -16.15 19.12 -6.65
N GLY A 239 -15.83 19.29 -7.94
CA GLY A 239 -14.50 19.06 -8.51
C GLY A 239 -14.28 17.64 -9.05
N VAL A 240 -15.13 16.67 -8.69
CA VAL A 240 -15.11 15.31 -9.25
C VAL A 240 -15.98 15.30 -10.50
N LYS A 241 -15.44 14.80 -11.61
CA LYS A 241 -16.11 14.77 -12.92
C LYS A 241 -16.34 13.33 -13.33
N ARG A 242 -17.43 13.04 -14.05
CA ARG A 242 -17.54 11.78 -14.77
C ARG A 242 -16.59 11.79 -15.96
N ALA A 243 -15.80 10.73 -16.09
CA ALA A 243 -14.89 10.47 -17.21
C ALA A 243 -15.36 9.29 -18.09
N GLY A 244 -16.43 8.61 -17.67
CA GLY A 244 -17.02 7.49 -18.39
C GLY A 244 -18.36 7.08 -17.77
N THR A 245 -18.89 5.94 -18.18
CA THR A 245 -20.15 5.39 -17.62
C THR A 245 -20.01 4.94 -16.17
N ARG A 246 -18.84 4.41 -15.83
CA ARG A 246 -18.48 3.91 -14.49
C ARG A 246 -17.23 4.59 -13.93
N SER A 247 -16.82 5.71 -14.51
CA SER A 247 -15.51 6.29 -14.26
C SER A 247 -15.63 7.73 -13.80
N VAL A 248 -14.83 8.11 -12.80
CA VAL A 248 -14.72 9.48 -12.30
C VAL A 248 -13.28 9.93 -12.27
N GLU A 249 -13.08 11.24 -12.37
CA GLU A 249 -11.77 11.88 -12.28
C GLU A 249 -11.80 13.09 -11.35
N PHE A 250 -10.69 13.33 -10.67
CA PHE A 250 -10.42 14.51 -9.86
C PHE A 250 -9.00 15.01 -10.14
N THR A 251 -8.81 16.32 -10.26
CA THR A 251 -7.50 16.92 -10.57
C THR A 251 -7.11 17.99 -9.55
N SER A 252 -5.85 17.98 -9.11
CA SER A 252 -5.30 18.91 -8.12
C SER A 252 -3.78 19.09 -8.32
N ASP A 253 -3.25 20.27 -7.97
CA ASP A 253 -1.80 20.51 -7.87
C ASP A 253 -1.21 20.03 -6.54
N ASP A 254 -2.05 19.68 -5.57
CA ASP A 254 -1.69 19.15 -4.25
C ASP A 254 -1.98 17.65 -4.18
N TYR A 255 -0.92 16.84 -4.06
CA TYR A 255 -1.01 15.38 -3.93
C TYR A 255 -1.75 14.96 -2.65
N GLY A 256 -1.67 15.75 -1.58
CA GLY A 256 -2.42 15.50 -0.35
C GLY A 256 -3.94 15.54 -0.57
N GLN A 257 -4.41 16.39 -1.49
CA GLN A 257 -5.82 16.42 -1.91
C GLN A 257 -6.19 15.18 -2.72
N ILE A 258 -5.29 14.66 -3.55
CA ILE A 258 -5.51 13.39 -4.27
C ILE A 258 -5.79 12.26 -3.28
N MET A 259 -4.95 12.10 -2.26
CA MET A 259 -5.13 11.07 -1.23
C MET A 259 -6.41 11.26 -0.40
N SER A 260 -6.70 12.52 -0.04
CA SER A 260 -7.88 12.87 0.74
C SER A 260 -9.16 12.57 -0.04
N VAL A 261 -9.22 13.00 -1.30
CA VAL A 261 -10.36 12.78 -2.20
C VAL A 261 -10.54 11.30 -2.50
N LEU A 262 -9.47 10.55 -2.83
CA LEU A 262 -9.56 9.10 -2.97
C LEU A 262 -10.24 8.45 -1.76
N GLY A 263 -9.84 8.85 -0.56
CA GLY A 263 -10.44 8.34 0.67
C GLY A 263 -11.92 8.69 0.86
N ILE A 264 -12.36 9.86 0.42
CA ILE A 264 -13.77 10.27 0.44
C ILE A 264 -14.56 9.44 -0.60
N LEU A 265 -14.02 9.33 -1.81
CA LEU A 265 -14.63 8.56 -2.90
C LEU A 265 -14.77 7.09 -2.51
N ALA A 266 -13.74 6.49 -1.93
CA ALA A 266 -13.76 5.13 -1.38
C ALA A 266 -14.87 4.96 -0.33
N THR A 267 -15.06 5.94 0.55
CA THR A 267 -16.11 5.90 1.60
C THR A 267 -17.52 5.89 0.98
N ILE A 268 -17.76 6.73 -0.04
CA ILE A 268 -19.03 6.78 -0.76
C ILE A 268 -19.22 5.50 -1.57
N GLY A 269 -18.22 5.11 -2.36
CA GLY A 269 -18.25 3.91 -3.20
C GLY A 269 -18.53 2.64 -2.40
N GLY A 270 -17.86 2.47 -1.25
CA GLY A 270 -18.12 1.37 -0.32
C GLY A 270 -19.53 1.38 0.26
N SER A 271 -20.03 2.55 0.67
CA SER A 271 -21.40 2.68 1.20
C SER A 271 -22.47 2.32 0.16
N VAL A 272 -22.27 2.79 -1.08
CA VAL A 272 -23.15 2.44 -2.21
C VAL A 272 -23.05 0.96 -2.55
N GLY A 273 -21.84 0.40 -2.57
CA GLY A 273 -21.60 -1.03 -2.81
C GLY A 273 -22.30 -1.94 -1.80
N CYS A 274 -22.14 -1.66 -0.50
CA CYS A 274 -22.83 -2.39 0.56
C CYS A 274 -24.35 -2.27 0.46
N SER A 275 -24.89 -1.10 0.09
CA SER A 275 -26.33 -0.95 -0.14
C SER A 275 -26.81 -1.76 -1.36
N GLY A 276 -25.97 -1.87 -2.40
CA GLY A 276 -26.22 -2.68 -3.58
C GLY A 276 -26.37 -4.17 -3.29
N GLN A 277 -25.65 -4.70 -2.28
CA GLN A 277 -25.80 -6.10 -1.84
C GLN A 277 -27.22 -6.43 -1.34
N GLN A 278 -28.03 -5.43 -0.98
CA GLN A 278 -29.44 -5.64 -0.61
C GLN A 278 -30.34 -5.82 -1.83
N TYR A 279 -29.87 -5.45 -3.02
CA TYR A 279 -30.65 -5.43 -4.26
C TYR A 279 -30.21 -6.48 -5.30
N GLY A 280 -29.22 -7.33 -4.96
CA GLY A 280 -28.74 -8.43 -5.80
C GLY A 280 -27.24 -8.39 -6.02
#